data_AF-A0A2G9QHC4-F1
#
_entry.id   AF-A0A2G9QHC4-F1
#
_cell.length_a   1.000
_cell.length_b   1.000
_cell.length_c   1.000
_cell.angle_alpha   90.00
_cell.angle_beta   90.00
_cell.angle_gamma   90.00
#
_symmetry.space_group_name_H-M   'P 1'
#
loop_
_entity.id
_entity.type
_entity.pdbx_description
1 polymer ?
#
loop_
_entity_poly.entity_id
_entity_poly.type
_entity_poly.pdbx_seq_one_letter_code
_entity_poly.pdbx_strand_id
1 'polypeptide(L)'
;MSLVDVTKLQAEVEQYMQEYDKKVAEKEEEAKEEEEPDEDGWVTVTRKGRRPGLARTEAVSIRVAEKEKKKRAQKELLAFYAFQNRNSKKEFLAELHRKFEEDKQKIAIMRAQRKFRPY
;
A
#
# COMPACT_ATOMS: atom_id res chain seq x y z
N MET A 1 -21.52 -5.32 -35.55
CA MET A 1 -22.11 -4.20 -34.81
C MET A 1 -22.79 -4.77 -33.58
N SER A 2 -22.40 -4.32 -32.39
CA SER A 2 -22.95 -4.82 -31.13
C SER A 2 -24.39 -4.35 -30.96
N LEU A 3 -25.34 -5.28 -31.10
CA LEU A 3 -26.77 -5.08 -30.86
C LEU A 3 -27.06 -5.17 -29.36
N VAL A 4 -26.70 -4.13 -28.61
CA VAL A 4 -27.21 -3.98 -27.25
C VAL A 4 -28.43 -3.09 -27.31
N ASP A 5 -29.55 -3.62 -26.83
CA ASP A 5 -30.84 -2.94 -26.78
C ASP A 5 -30.77 -1.86 -25.69
N VAL A 6 -30.66 -0.59 -26.12
CA VAL A 6 -30.34 0.55 -25.24
C VAL A 6 -31.36 0.70 -24.10
N THR A 7 -32.62 0.39 -24.37
CA THR A 7 -33.72 0.48 -23.40
C THR A 7 -33.59 -0.55 -22.29
N LYS A 8 -33.18 -1.79 -22.62
CA LYS A 8 -32.97 -2.85 -21.63
C LYS A 8 -31.74 -2.57 -20.76
N LEU A 9 -30.66 -2.07 -21.39
CA LEU A 9 -29.46 -1.65 -20.67
C LEU A 9 -29.76 -0.52 -19.67
N GLN A 10 -30.54 0.48 -20.09
CA GLN A 10 -30.96 1.58 -19.21
C GLN A 10 -31.75 1.08 -18.01
N ALA A 11 -32.72 0.19 -18.22
CA ALA A 11 -33.51 -0.39 -17.13
C ALA A 11 -32.66 -1.20 -16.14
N GLU A 12 -31.69 -1.98 -16.63
CA GLU A 12 -30.77 -2.75 -15.79
C GLU A 12 -29.86 -1.84 -14.96
N VAL A 13 -29.34 -0.76 -15.56
CA VAL A 13 -28.52 0.23 -14.85
C VAL A 13 -29.36 0.97 -13.80
N GLU A 14 -30.59 1.38 -14.13
CA GLU A 14 -31.47 2.03 -13.15
C GLU A 14 -31.80 1.12 -11.97
N GLN A 15 -32.07 -0.16 -12.21
CA GLN A 15 -32.26 -1.14 -11.13
C GLN A 15 -31.01 -1.29 -10.27
N TYR A 16 -29.84 -1.42 -10.89
CA TYR A 16 -28.56 -1.52 -10.18
C TYR A 16 -28.28 -0.27 -9.33
N MET A 17 -28.50 0.92 -9.88
CA MET A 17 -28.30 2.18 -9.17
C MET A 17 -29.28 2.32 -8.00
N GLN A 18 -30.55 1.95 -8.16
CA GLN A 18 -31.53 1.96 -7.07
C GLN A 18 -31.15 1.00 -5.94
N GLU A 19 -30.68 -0.20 -6.26
CA GLU A 19 -30.18 -1.15 -5.25
C GLU A 19 -28.92 -0.65 -4.55
N TYR A 20 -28.02 -0.01 -5.31
CA TYR A 20 -26.81 0.59 -4.76
C TYR A 20 -27.14 1.72 -3.79
N ASP A 21 -28.01 2.65 -4.19
CA ASP A 21 -28.42 3.78 -3.35
C ASP A 21 -29.10 3.29 -2.06
N LYS A 22 -29.95 2.26 -2.13
CA LYS A 22 -30.52 1.60 -0.95
C LYS A 22 -29.46 1.03 -0.01
N LYS A 23 -28.50 0.28 -0.53
CA LYS A 23 -27.39 -0.30 0.25
C LYS A 23 -26.49 0.77 0.86
N VAL A 24 -26.31 1.90 0.18
CA VAL A 24 -25.53 3.03 0.72
C VAL A 24 -26.30 3.70 1.85
N ALA A 25 -27.61 3.93 1.69
CA ALA A 25 -28.44 4.50 2.74
C ALA A 25 -28.48 3.62 3.99
N GLU A 26 -28.66 2.30 3.85
CA GLU A 26 -28.62 1.34 4.97
C GLU A 26 -27.29 1.42 5.74
N LYS A 27 -26.15 1.43 5.02
CA LYS A 27 -24.83 1.57 5.66
C LYS A 27 -24.62 2.91 6.33
N GLU A 28 -25.24 3.98 5.82
CA GLU A 28 -25.18 5.29 6.47
C GLU A 28 -26.04 5.33 7.73
N GLU A 29 -27.17 4.64 7.78
CA GLU A 29 -27.97 4.48 9.00
C GLU A 29 -27.23 3.61 10.03
N GLU A 30 -26.71 2.44 9.65
CA GLU A 30 -25.88 1.60 10.54
C GLU A 30 -24.68 2.39 11.12
N ALA A 31 -24.03 3.21 10.31
CA ALA A 31 -22.92 4.05 10.77
C ALA A 31 -23.35 5.18 11.72
N LYS A 32 -24.60 5.66 11.65
CA LYS A 32 -25.15 6.62 12.62
C LYS A 32 -25.50 5.93 13.93
N GLU A 33 -26.04 4.70 13.86
CA GLU A 33 -26.30 3.88 15.04
C GLU A 33 -24.99 3.56 15.79
N GLU A 34 -23.88 3.30 15.08
CA GLU A 34 -22.54 3.13 15.69
C GLU A 34 -21.96 4.41 16.31
N GLU A 35 -22.50 5.59 15.99
CA GLU A 35 -22.12 6.88 16.61
C GLU A 35 -22.92 7.18 17.89
N GLU A 36 -23.93 6.37 18.22
CA GLU A 36 -24.65 6.48 19.49
C GLU A 36 -23.73 6.07 20.67
N PRO A 37 -23.84 6.75 21.83
CA PRO A 37 -23.00 6.43 22.99
C PRO A 37 -23.36 5.05 23.55
N ASP A 38 -22.34 4.22 23.77
CA ASP A 38 -22.48 2.92 24.42
C ASP A 38 -23.03 3.05 25.86
N GLU A 39 -23.45 1.93 26.47
CA GLU A 39 -23.96 1.86 27.85
C GLU A 39 -22.97 2.47 28.90
N ASP A 40 -21.67 2.49 28.58
CA ASP A 40 -20.60 3.09 29.39
C ASP A 40 -20.29 4.57 29.03
N GLY A 41 -21.06 5.19 28.12
CA GLY A 41 -20.95 6.59 27.73
C GLY A 41 -19.77 6.93 26.79
N TRP A 42 -19.11 5.93 26.22
CA TRP A 42 -18.08 6.14 25.19
C TRP A 42 -18.71 6.35 23.82
N VAL A 43 -18.17 7.30 23.05
CA VAL A 43 -18.59 7.56 21.66
C VAL A 43 -17.49 7.11 20.70
N THR A 44 -17.84 6.25 19.76
CA THR A 44 -16.91 5.68 18.80
C THR A 44 -16.60 6.69 17.68
N VAL A 45 -15.41 7.32 17.71
CA VAL A 45 -15.02 8.27 16.65
C VAL A 45 -14.66 7.51 15.37
N THR A 46 -15.59 7.48 14.41
CA THR A 46 -15.37 6.97 13.06
C THR A 46 -14.83 8.08 12.14
N ARG A 47 -14.02 7.73 11.12
CA ARG A 47 -13.51 8.70 10.14
C ARG A 47 -14.27 8.54 8.83
N LYS A 48 -15.27 9.40 8.59
CA LYS A 48 -15.96 9.50 7.29
C LYS A 48 -15.09 10.23 6.27
N GLY A 49 -14.89 9.65 5.08
CA GLY A 49 -14.15 10.30 4.00
C GLY A 49 -13.80 9.39 2.83
N ARG A 50 -13.33 9.97 1.71
CA ARG A 50 -13.00 9.27 0.44
C ARG A 50 -11.91 8.20 0.56
N ARG A 51 -11.12 8.23 1.63
CA ARG A 51 -10.12 7.23 1.99
C ARG A 51 -10.34 6.83 3.44
N PRO A 52 -11.37 6.03 3.74
CA PRO A 52 -11.45 5.43 5.06
C PRO A 52 -10.18 4.60 5.22
N GLY A 53 -9.57 4.66 6.40
CA GLY A 53 -8.37 3.87 6.67
C GLY A 53 -8.64 2.38 6.55
N LEU A 54 -7.66 1.57 6.95
CA LEU A 54 -7.89 0.13 7.07
C LEU A 54 -9.08 -0.13 8.01
N ALA A 55 -10.02 -0.97 7.59
CA ALA A 55 -11.22 -1.28 8.36
C ALA A 55 -10.83 -1.75 9.78
N ARG A 56 -11.43 -1.14 10.81
CA ARG A 56 -11.16 -1.45 12.23
C ARG A 56 -11.90 -2.70 12.69
N THR A 57 -11.89 -3.76 11.88
CA THR A 57 -12.47 -5.04 12.25
C THR A 57 -11.42 -5.90 12.96
N GLU A 58 -11.85 -6.74 13.91
CA GLU A 58 -10.98 -7.66 14.64
C GLU A 58 -10.19 -8.58 13.69
N ALA A 59 -10.84 -9.07 12.64
CA ALA A 59 -10.18 -9.90 11.64
C ALA A 59 -9.01 -9.18 10.95
N VAL A 60 -9.13 -7.88 10.71
CA VAL A 60 -8.09 -7.08 10.09
C VAL A 60 -6.97 -6.73 11.07
N SER A 61 -7.30 -6.44 12.33
CA SER A 61 -6.29 -6.21 13.38
C SER A 61 -5.44 -7.47 13.63
N ILE A 62 -6.07 -8.64 13.69
CA ILE A 62 -5.40 -9.95 13.81
C ILE A 62 -4.45 -10.17 12.64
N ARG A 63 -4.90 -9.94 11.39
CA ARG A 63 -4.05 -10.09 10.20
C ARG A 63 -2.85 -9.15 10.21
N VAL A 64 -3.02 -7.89 10.65
CA VAL A 64 -1.90 -6.95 10.78
C VAL A 64 -0.92 -7.42 11.84
N ALA A 65 -1.41 -7.83 13.01
CA ALA A 65 -0.59 -8.34 14.11
C ALA A 65 0.21 -9.60 13.71
N GLU A 66 -0.43 -10.54 13.00
CA GLU A 66 0.24 -11.73 12.46
C GLU A 66 1.34 -11.38 11.45
N LYS A 67 1.07 -10.42 10.56
CA LYS A 67 2.06 -9.95 9.58
C LYS A 67 3.25 -9.28 10.27
N GLU A 68 3.02 -8.53 11.33
CA GLU A 68 4.09 -7.97 12.15
C GLU A 68 4.89 -9.06 12.88
N LYS A 69 4.23 -10.03 13.50
CA LYS A 69 4.89 -11.18 14.15
C LYS A 69 5.78 -11.95 13.16
N LYS A 70 5.27 -12.25 11.96
CA LYS A 70 6.04 -12.90 10.89
C LYS A 70 7.27 -12.07 10.49
N LYS A 71 7.11 -10.75 10.34
CA LYS A 71 8.24 -9.85 10.03
C LYS A 71 9.28 -9.81 11.16
N ARG A 72 8.87 -9.85 12.43
CA ARG A 72 9.78 -9.89 13.57
C ARG A 72 10.54 -11.22 13.62
N ALA A 73 9.82 -12.34 13.51
CA ALA A 73 10.44 -13.67 13.47
C ALA A 73 11.46 -13.83 12.33
N GLN A 74 11.16 -13.32 11.14
CA GLN A 74 12.11 -13.30 10.02
C GLN A 74 13.38 -12.47 10.32
N LYS A 75 13.25 -11.36 11.06
CA LYS A 75 14.39 -10.50 11.43
C LYS A 75 15.22 -11.12 12.55
N GLU A 76 14.58 -11.71 13.54
CA GLU A 76 15.23 -12.36 14.68
C GLU A 76 16.03 -13.59 14.25
N LEU A 77 15.57 -14.35 13.23
CA LEU A 77 16.29 -15.52 12.72
C LEU A 77 17.58 -15.17 11.96
N LEU A 78 17.67 -13.97 11.36
CA LEU A 78 18.76 -13.59 10.46
C LEU A 78 19.91 -12.87 11.16
N ALA A 79 19.63 -12.15 12.25
CA ALA A 79 20.64 -11.39 12.97
C ALA A 79 20.25 -11.23 14.45
N PHE A 80 20.84 -12.10 15.28
CA PHE A 80 20.66 -12.08 16.73
C PHE A 80 21.04 -10.72 17.36
N TYR A 81 22.02 -10.04 16.76
CA TYR A 81 22.45 -8.72 17.22
C TYR A 81 22.19 -7.61 16.19
N ALA A 82 21.72 -6.47 16.68
CA ALA A 82 21.49 -5.27 15.86
C ALA A 82 22.76 -4.78 15.12
N PHE A 83 23.96 -5.00 15.68
CA PHE A 83 25.21 -4.58 15.06
C PHE A 83 25.53 -5.38 13.78
N GLN A 84 25.11 -6.64 13.69
CA GLN A 84 25.38 -7.51 12.53
C GLN A 84 24.70 -6.95 11.28
N ASN A 85 23.42 -6.59 11.40
CA ASN A 85 22.67 -5.90 10.34
C ASN A 85 23.29 -4.54 9.98
N ARG A 86 23.78 -3.81 10.99
CA ARG A 86 24.40 -2.49 10.76
C ARG A 86 25.71 -2.61 9.99
N ASN A 87 26.54 -3.59 10.34
CA ASN A 87 27.82 -3.84 9.67
C ASN A 87 27.60 -4.36 8.25
N SER A 88 26.72 -5.34 8.04
CA SER A 88 26.40 -5.84 6.70
C SER A 88 25.91 -4.73 5.76
N LYS A 89 25.05 -3.83 6.24
CA LYS A 89 24.62 -2.66 5.45
C LYS A 89 25.77 -1.70 5.13
N LYS A 90 26.69 -1.47 6.08
CA LYS A 90 27.88 -0.63 5.84
C LYS A 90 28.81 -1.24 4.81
N GLU A 91 29.06 -2.55 4.90
CA GLU A 91 29.88 -3.29 3.94
C GLU A 91 29.29 -3.23 2.54
N PHE A 92 27.97 -3.48 2.41
CA PHE A 92 27.26 -3.36 1.15
C PHE A 92 27.35 -1.96 0.54
N LEU A 93 27.19 -0.91 1.36
CA LEU A 93 27.36 0.47 0.90
C LEU A 93 28.79 0.73 0.43
N ALA A 94 29.80 0.30 1.19
CA ALA A 94 31.20 0.46 0.82
C ALA A 94 31.52 -0.24 -0.52
N GLU A 95 30.99 -1.45 -0.74
CA GLU A 95 31.13 -2.17 -1.99
C GLU A 95 30.47 -1.42 -3.17
N LEU A 96 29.28 -0.85 -2.95
CA LEU A 96 28.58 -0.05 -3.95
C LEU A 96 29.38 1.20 -4.33
N HIS A 97 29.92 1.91 -3.33
CA HIS A 97 30.78 3.08 -3.56
C HIS A 97 32.01 2.72 -4.38
N ARG A 98 32.68 1.61 -4.04
CA ARG A 98 33.84 1.12 -4.78
C ARG A 98 33.50 0.81 -6.24
N LYS A 99 32.43 0.04 -6.49
CA LYS A 99 31.97 -0.30 -7.85
C LYS A 99 31.63 0.95 -8.67
N PHE A 100 30.98 1.92 -8.03
CA PHE A 100 30.63 3.18 -8.68
C PHE A 100 31.87 3.99 -9.09
N GLU A 101 32.89 4.06 -8.24
CA GLU A 101 34.15 4.72 -8.55
C GLU A 101 34.90 4.03 -9.70
N GLU A 102 34.96 2.70 -9.68
CA GLU A 102 35.56 1.90 -10.77
C GLU A 102 34.85 2.17 -12.11
N ASP A 103 33.52 2.19 -12.11
CA ASP A 103 32.75 2.44 -13.33
C ASP A 103 32.87 3.90 -13.80
N LYS A 104 32.95 4.86 -12.88
CA LYS A 104 33.24 6.27 -13.21
C LYS A 104 34.60 6.40 -13.91
N GLN A 105 35.62 5.69 -13.44
CA GLN A 105 36.94 5.66 -14.08
C GLN A 105 36.88 5.03 -15.47
N LYS A 106 36.21 3.88 -15.63
CA LYS A 106 36.03 3.23 -16.95
C LYS A 106 35.33 4.16 -17.94
N ILE A 107 34.25 4.82 -17.52
CA ILE A 107 33.51 5.77 -18.36
C ILE A 107 34.38 6.96 -18.74
N ALA A 108 35.20 7.49 -17.83
CA ALA A 108 36.11 8.58 -18.14
C ALA A 108 37.12 8.17 -19.23
N ILE A 109 37.70 6.97 -19.14
CA ILE A 109 38.60 6.42 -20.16
C ILE A 109 37.88 6.27 -21.51
N MET A 110 36.68 5.67 -21.52
CA MET A 110 35.89 5.50 -22.74
C MET A 110 35.49 6.84 -23.38
N ARG A 111 35.14 7.84 -22.57
CA ARG A 111 34.83 9.19 -23.05
C ARG A 111 36.05 9.88 -23.64
N ALA A 112 37.23 9.73 -23.01
CA ALA A 112 38.48 10.27 -23.54
C ALA A 112 38.91 9.58 -24.85
N GLN A 113 38.68 8.27 -24.96
CA GLN A 113 38.96 7.50 -26.19
C GLN A 113 37.96 7.76 -27.32
N ARG A 114 36.72 8.17 -27.00
CA ARG A 114 35.73 8.55 -28.01
C ARG A 114 36.17 9.81 -28.73
N LYS A 115 36.56 9.66 -29.99
CA LYS A 115 36.68 10.80 -30.93
C LYS A 115 35.28 11.24 -31.35
N PHE A 116 34.90 12.45 -30.98
CA PHE A 116 33.67 13.10 -31.41
C PHE A 116 33.67 13.22 -32.94
N ARG A 117 32.66 12.67 -33.60
CA ARG A 117 32.46 12.75 -35.06
C ARG A 117 31.15 13.52 -35.31
N PRO A 118 31.22 14.84 -35.59
CA PRO A 118 30.05 15.70 -35.70
C PRO A 118 29.49 15.84 -37.12
N TYR A 119 29.56 14.79 -37.93
CA TYR A 119 28.93 14.71 -39.25
C TYR A 119 28.36 13.31 -39.43
#